data_AF-A0A930ZEZ0-F1
#
_entry.id   AF-A0A930ZEZ0-F1
#
_cell.length_a   1.000
_cell.length_b   1.000
_cell.length_c   1.000
_cell.angle_alpha   90.00
_cell.angle_beta   90.00
_cell.angle_gamma   90.00
#
_symmetry.space_group_name_H-M   'P 1'
#
loop_
_entity.id
_entity.type
_entity.pdbx_description
1 polymer ?
#
loop_
_entity_poly.entity_id
_entity_poly.type
_entity_poly.pdbx_seq_one_letter_code
_entity_poly.pdbx_strand_id
1 'polypeptide(L)'
;MELPEPYEYIDLHHGQTMTLRVDRYEDGSGIIHPTTITPRHIRIHMQQQGLATRPPLGDPIYNEIPVLRLFGARLDETSPAPHWDVSSKTLRADLLARFQSGLMLPIVLTLTANGAKPYKRYSVSVN
;
A
#
# COMPACT_ATOMS: atom_id res chain seq x y z
N MET A 1 -4.55 10.02 9.10
CA MET A 1 -5.97 10.04 8.70
C MET A 1 -6.32 8.62 8.28
N GLU A 2 -7.45 8.08 8.71
CA GLU A 2 -7.95 6.80 8.21
C GLU A 2 -8.46 7.01 6.78
N LEU A 3 -7.99 6.18 5.85
CA LEU A 3 -8.44 6.20 4.46
C LEU A 3 -9.55 5.15 4.28
N PRO A 4 -10.55 5.42 3.42
CA PRO A 4 -11.53 4.40 3.01
C PRO A 4 -10.84 3.15 2.48
N GLU A 5 -11.57 2.03 2.41
CA GLU A 5 -11.01 0.78 1.90
C GLU A 5 -10.22 0.96 0.58
N PRO A 6 -9.08 0.28 0.45
CA PRO A 6 -8.23 0.35 -0.74
C PRO A 6 -9.00 -0.13 -1.97
N TYR A 7 -8.94 0.63 -3.06
CA TYR A 7 -9.37 0.09 -4.35
C TYR A 7 -8.42 -1.04 -4.79
N GLU A 8 -7.12 -0.77 -4.75
CA GLU A 8 -6.09 -1.74 -5.16
C GLU A 8 -4.78 -1.48 -4.38
N TYR A 9 -4.17 -2.53 -3.84
CA TYR A 9 -2.82 -2.46 -3.29
C TYR A 9 -1.79 -2.75 -4.38
N ILE A 10 -0.68 -1.99 -4.39
CA ILE A 10 0.42 -2.25 -5.32
C ILE A 10 1.19 -3.53 -4.89
N ASP A 11 0.85 -4.68 -5.47
CA ASP A 11 1.55 -5.97 -5.25
C ASP A 11 2.13 -6.58 -6.53
N LEU A 12 3.15 -5.93 -7.10
CA LEU A 12 3.85 -6.38 -8.31
C LEU A 12 4.71 -7.64 -8.11
N HIS A 13 4.69 -8.62 -9.00
CA HIS A 13 5.64 -9.74 -8.95
C HIS A 13 7.08 -9.31 -9.29
N HIS A 14 8.06 -10.18 -9.01
CA HIS A 14 9.44 -9.91 -9.40
C HIS A 14 9.55 -9.63 -10.90
N GLY A 15 10.21 -8.53 -11.26
CA GLY A 15 10.41 -8.10 -12.65
C GLY A 15 9.20 -7.36 -13.22
N GLN A 16 8.06 -7.34 -12.53
CA GLN A 16 6.92 -6.55 -12.98
C GLN A 16 7.15 -5.07 -12.73
N THR A 17 6.61 -4.31 -13.67
CA THR A 17 6.60 -2.85 -13.63
C THR A 17 5.16 -2.36 -13.67
N MET A 18 4.93 -1.18 -13.10
CA MET A 18 3.68 -0.46 -13.22
C MET A 18 3.97 1.01 -13.40
N THR A 19 3.30 1.65 -14.35
CA THR A 19 3.49 3.08 -14.63
C THR A 19 2.22 3.84 -14.28
N LEU A 20 2.33 4.78 -13.36
CA LEU A 20 1.22 5.60 -12.87
C LEU A 20 1.47 7.07 -13.21
N ARG A 21 0.48 7.75 -13.78
CA ARG A 21 0.37 9.21 -13.65
C ARG A 21 -0.25 9.48 -12.29
N VAL A 22 0.49 10.14 -11.40
CA VAL A 22 0.02 10.53 -10.07
C VAL A 22 -0.35 12.00 -10.11
N ASP A 23 -1.61 12.29 -9.83
CA ASP A 23 -2.19 13.64 -9.83
C ASP A 23 -2.29 14.20 -8.39
N ARG A 24 -2.39 13.31 -7.40
CA ARG A 24 -2.54 13.63 -5.97
C ARG A 24 -2.06 12.47 -5.10
N TYR A 25 -1.65 12.73 -3.87
CA TYR A 25 -1.35 11.68 -2.89
C TYR A 25 -1.96 11.97 -1.51
N GLU A 26 -2.18 10.93 -0.72
CA GLU A 26 -2.60 11.00 0.68
C GLU A 26 -1.78 10.00 1.52
N ASP A 27 -1.13 10.48 2.59
CA ASP A 27 -0.48 9.62 3.58
C ASP A 27 -1.47 9.33 4.73
N GLY A 28 -1.66 8.06 5.04
CA GLY A 28 -2.67 7.64 6.01
C GLY A 28 -2.57 6.17 6.39
N SER A 29 -3.70 5.63 6.82
CA SER A 29 -3.84 4.22 7.18
C SER A 29 -4.94 3.57 6.35
N GLY A 30 -4.76 2.30 5.98
CA GLY A 30 -5.77 1.48 5.33
C GLY A 30 -5.99 0.17 6.08
N ILE A 31 -7.18 -0.40 5.94
CA ILE A 31 -7.54 -1.68 6.55
C ILE A 31 -7.15 -2.83 5.62
N ILE A 32 -6.43 -3.82 6.16
CA ILE A 32 -6.21 -5.09 5.49
C ILE A 32 -6.98 -6.22 6.16
N HIS A 33 -7.55 -7.09 5.33
CA HIS A 33 -8.18 -8.34 5.73
C HIS A 33 -7.27 -9.51 5.32
N PRO A 34 -6.46 -10.08 6.23
CA PRO A 34 -5.56 -11.17 5.87
C PRO A 34 -6.35 -12.41 5.47
N THR A 35 -6.06 -12.94 4.28
CA THR A 35 -6.68 -14.19 3.79
C THR A 35 -6.28 -15.40 4.65
N THR A 36 -5.01 -15.45 5.06
CA THR A 36 -4.51 -16.45 6.03
C THR A 36 -4.25 -15.78 7.38
N ILE A 37 -5.09 -16.10 8.36
CA ILE A 37 -4.96 -15.58 9.72
C ILE A 37 -3.79 -16.29 10.41
N THR A 38 -2.83 -15.50 10.90
CA THR A 38 -1.67 -15.98 11.65
C THR A 38 -1.74 -15.47 13.10
N PRO A 39 -1.00 -16.07 14.05
CA PRO A 39 -0.91 -15.53 15.41
C PRO A 39 -0.44 -14.07 15.44
N ARG A 40 0.39 -13.66 14.48
CA ARG A 40 0.80 -12.27 14.33
C ARG A 40 -0.36 -11.35 13.96
N HIS A 41 -1.22 -11.76 13.03
CA HIS A 41 -2.41 -10.98 12.64
C HIS A 41 -3.36 -10.80 13.83
N ILE A 42 -3.63 -11.88 14.57
CA ILE A 42 -4.49 -11.84 15.77
C ILE A 42 -3.90 -10.88 16.81
N ARG A 43 -2.59 -10.98 17.08
CA ARG A 43 -1.93 -10.10 18.05
C ARG A 43 -2.02 -8.63 17.68
N ILE A 44 -1.81 -8.29 16.40
CA ILE A 44 -1.90 -6.90 15.92
C ILE A 44 -3.34 -6.41 16.03
N HIS A 45 -4.31 -7.21 15.59
CA HIS A 45 -5.73 -6.89 15.70
C HIS A 45 -6.14 -6.64 17.16
N MET A 46 -5.82 -7.56 18.08
CA MET A 46 -6.11 -7.40 19.50
C MET A 46 -5.49 -6.12 20.08
N GLN A 47 -4.24 -5.82 19.72
CA GLN A 47 -3.55 -4.61 20.17
C GLN A 47 -4.25 -3.34 19.65
N GLN A 48 -4.66 -3.32 18.38
CA GLN A 48 -5.34 -2.18 17.76
C GLN A 48 -6.76 -1.97 18.30
N GLN A 49 -7.45 -3.06 18.65
CA GLN A 49 -8.83 -3.02 19.16
C GLN A 49 -8.92 -3.01 20.70
N GLY A 50 -7.79 -2.99 21.41
CA GLY A 50 -7.78 -3.00 22.88
C GLY A 50 -8.33 -4.28 23.51
N LEU A 51 -8.29 -5.41 22.79
CA LEU A 51 -8.84 -6.68 23.25
C LEU A 51 -7.87 -7.39 24.20
N ALA A 52 -8.35 -7.75 25.39
CA ALA A 52 -7.56 -8.50 26.38
C ALA A 52 -7.48 -10.01 26.08
N THR A 53 -8.44 -10.54 25.31
CA THR A 53 -8.52 -11.96 24.98
C THR A 53 -8.67 -12.16 23.48
N ARG A 54 -8.29 -13.34 23.01
CA ARG A 54 -8.34 -13.70 21.59
C ARG A 54 -9.79 -13.67 21.09
N PRO A 55 -10.07 -13.06 19.93
CA PRO A 55 -11.39 -13.14 19.31
C PRO A 55 -11.82 -14.60 19.06
N PRO A 56 -13.12 -14.91 19.22
CA PRO A 56 -13.72 -16.17 18.79
C PRO A 56 -13.30 -16.61 17.37
N LEU A 57 -13.33 -17.92 17.13
CA LEU A 57 -13.14 -18.46 15.79
C LEU A 57 -14.29 -18.01 14.88
N GLY A 58 -13.95 -17.37 13.76
CA GLY A 58 -14.94 -16.85 12.80
C GLY A 58 -15.07 -15.32 12.84
N ASP A 59 -14.60 -14.66 13.90
CA ASP A 59 -14.61 -13.20 13.96
C ASP A 59 -13.67 -12.61 12.90
N PRO A 60 -14.09 -11.52 12.21
CA PRO A 60 -13.28 -10.91 11.17
C PRO A 60 -12.01 -10.29 11.77
N ILE A 61 -10.86 -10.82 11.37
CA ILE A 61 -9.56 -10.24 11.72
C ILE A 61 -9.17 -9.23 10.65
N TYR A 62 -8.94 -7.99 11.08
CA TYR A 62 -8.40 -6.93 10.24
C TYR A 62 -7.28 -6.20 10.96
N ASN A 63 -6.35 -5.62 10.20
CA ASN A 63 -5.30 -4.79 10.75
C ASN A 63 -5.29 -3.44 10.02
N GLU A 64 -5.18 -2.37 10.79
CA GLU A 64 -4.88 -1.05 10.25
C GLU A 64 -3.38 -0.98 9.94
N ILE A 65 -3.02 -0.67 8.70
CA ILE A 65 -1.63 -0.53 8.28
C ILE A 65 -1.40 0.84 7.63
N PRO A 66 -0.20 1.42 7.80
CA PRO A 66 0.09 2.71 7.21
C PRO A 66 0.35 2.59 5.70
N VAL A 67 -0.32 3.41 4.90
CA VAL A 67 -0.34 3.38 3.43
C VAL A 67 -0.13 4.78 2.85
N LEU A 68 0.43 4.84 1.64
CA LEU A 68 0.41 6.06 0.82
C LEU A 68 -0.49 5.79 -0.37
N ARG A 69 -1.59 6.53 -0.46
CA ARG A 69 -2.54 6.46 -1.56
C ARG A 69 -2.09 7.38 -2.68
N LEU A 70 -1.98 6.84 -3.89
CA LEU A 70 -1.63 7.57 -5.11
C LEU A 70 -2.87 7.66 -5.99
N PHE A 71 -3.37 8.86 -6.24
CA PHE A 71 -4.50 9.10 -7.13
C PHE A 71 -4.02 9.41 -8.54
N GLY A 72 -4.72 8.90 -9.54
CA GLY A 72 -4.47 9.24 -10.94
C GLY A 72 -4.82 8.10 -11.87
N ALA A 73 -3.96 7.81 -12.85
CA ALA A 73 -4.22 6.82 -13.89
C ALA A 73 -3.05 5.86 -14.09
N ARG A 74 -3.35 4.58 -14.32
CA ARG A 74 -2.38 3.60 -14.78
C ARG A 74 -2.17 3.75 -16.29
N LEU A 75 -0.91 3.80 -16.72
CA LEU A 75 -0.51 4.08 -18.10
C LEU A 75 -0.02 2.84 -18.85
N ASP A 76 0.45 1.81 -18.15
CA ASP A 76 0.93 0.56 -18.74
C ASP A 76 -0.20 -0.44 -19.05
N GLU A 77 -1.31 -0.37 -18.31
CA GLU A 77 -2.47 -1.24 -18.47
C GLU A 77 -3.75 -0.45 -18.17
N THR A 78 -4.84 -0.78 -18.86
CA THR A 78 -6.15 -0.16 -18.57
C THR A 78 -6.62 -0.62 -17.19
N SER A 79 -6.81 0.33 -16.28
CA SER A 79 -7.39 0.07 -14.96
C SER A 79 -8.49 1.09 -14.67
N PRO A 80 -9.67 0.65 -14.18
CA PRO A 80 -10.71 1.54 -13.69
C PRO A 80 -10.40 2.13 -12.31
N ALA A 81 -9.31 1.71 -11.66
CA ALA A 81 -8.93 2.17 -10.34
C ALA A 81 -8.63 3.69 -10.35
N PRO A 82 -9.28 4.49 -9.50
CA PRO A 82 -8.98 5.91 -9.39
C PRO A 82 -7.76 6.19 -8.50
N HIS A 83 -7.28 5.18 -7.76
CA HIS A 83 -6.12 5.27 -6.88
C HIS A 83 -5.51 3.89 -6.59
N TRP A 84 -4.26 3.91 -6.11
CA TRP A 84 -3.50 2.75 -5.67
C TRP A 84 -2.86 2.98 -4.32
N ASP A 85 -2.92 1.97 -3.45
CA ASP A 85 -2.37 2.05 -2.11
C ASP A 85 -1.00 1.36 -2.02
N VAL A 86 -0.02 2.12 -1.53
CA VAL A 86 1.33 1.66 -1.26
C VAL A 86 1.45 1.23 0.20
N SER A 87 1.41 -0.08 0.45
CA SER A 87 1.62 -0.67 1.79
C SER A 87 3.08 -1.05 2.07
N SER A 88 3.93 -1.10 1.04
CA SER A 88 5.36 -1.40 1.18
C SER A 88 6.07 -0.30 1.97
N LYS A 89 6.62 -0.63 3.15
CA LYS A 89 7.28 0.33 4.05
C LYS A 89 8.38 1.14 3.36
N THR A 90 9.22 0.49 2.55
CA THR A 90 10.36 1.13 1.89
C THR A 90 9.91 2.00 0.72
N LEU A 91 8.98 1.52 -0.11
CA LEU A 91 8.45 2.31 -1.22
C LEU A 91 7.67 3.53 -0.71
N ARG A 92 6.88 3.35 0.35
CA ARG A 92 6.15 4.45 0.99
C ARG A 92 7.09 5.55 1.46
N ALA A 93 8.15 5.17 2.18
CA ALA A 93 9.12 6.13 2.69
C ALA A 93 9.84 6.90 1.58
N ASP A 94 10.24 6.22 0.49
CA ASP A 94 10.89 6.86 -0.66
C ASP A 94 9.95 7.86 -1.36
N LEU A 95 8.73 7.44 -1.69
CA LEU A 95 7.75 8.31 -2.37
C LEU A 95 7.33 9.49 -1.50
N LEU A 96 7.04 9.26 -0.22
CA LEU A 96 6.64 10.33 0.70
C LEU A 96 7.74 11.37 0.85
N ALA A 97 9.00 10.95 0.97
CA ALA A 97 10.14 11.86 1.04
C ALA A 97 10.27 12.70 -0.24
N ARG A 98 10.09 12.11 -1.42
CA ARG A 98 10.11 12.82 -2.71
C ARG A 98 8.99 13.85 -2.82
N PHE A 99 7.76 13.48 -2.46
CA PHE A 99 6.63 14.40 -2.49
C PHE A 99 6.80 15.55 -1.49
N GLN A 100 7.26 15.27 -0.27
CA GLN A 100 7.55 16.29 0.74
C GLN A 100 8.71 17.21 0.34
N SER A 101 9.63 16.71 -0.49
CA SER A 101 10.77 17.48 -1.01
C SER A 101 10.45 18.27 -2.29
N GLY A 102 9.19 18.29 -2.73
CA GLY A 102 8.73 19.14 -3.83
C GLY A 102 8.66 18.46 -5.20
N LEU A 103 8.57 17.12 -5.25
CA LEU A 103 8.19 16.45 -6.50
C LEU A 103 6.82 16.97 -6.97
N MET A 104 6.82 17.72 -8.07
CA MET A 104 5.61 18.40 -8.57
C MET A 104 4.63 17.43 -9.21
N LEU A 105 3.35 17.68 -8.98
CA LEU A 105 2.25 16.92 -9.57
C LEU A 105 1.60 17.71 -10.72
N PRO A 106 1.04 17.05 -11.74
CA PRO A 106 1.05 15.60 -11.93
C PRO A 106 2.44 15.07 -12.32
N ILE A 107 2.74 13.82 -11.95
CA ILE A 107 4.03 13.18 -12.25
C ILE A 107 3.84 11.76 -12.77
N VAL A 108 4.72 11.30 -13.67
CA VAL A 108 4.71 9.90 -14.12
C VAL A 108 5.76 9.11 -13.33
N LEU A 109 5.30 8.09 -12.62
CA LEU A 109 6.14 7.18 -11.85
C LEU A 109 6.13 5.81 -12.50
N THR A 110 7.31 5.21 -12.68
CA THR A 110 7.42 3.78 -12.99
C THR A 110 7.95 3.06 -11.76
N LEU A 111 7.16 2.12 -11.25
CA LEU A 111 7.48 1.27 -10.10
C LEU A 111 7.92 -0.10 -10.60
N THR A 112 9.09 -0.57 -10.18
CA THR A 112 9.62 -1.89 -10.57
C THR A 112 9.86 -2.73 -9.34
N ALA A 113 9.29 -3.94 -9.28
CA ALA A 113 9.51 -4.87 -8.18
C ALA A 113 10.74 -5.77 -8.41
N ASN A 114 11.67 -5.76 -7.46
CA ASN A 114 12.91 -6.53 -7.46
C ASN A 114 12.91 -7.56 -6.32
N GLY A 115 13.16 -8.83 -6.65
CA GLY A 115 13.10 -9.94 -5.71
C GLY A 115 11.69 -10.38 -5.32
N ALA A 116 11.61 -11.27 -4.33
CA ALA A 116 10.35 -11.85 -3.84
C ALA A 116 10.20 -11.64 -2.33
N LYS A 117 8.97 -11.79 -1.80
CA LYS A 117 8.70 -11.72 -0.36
C LYS A 117 9.61 -12.72 0.39
N PRO A 118 10.21 -12.35 1.55
CA PRO A 118 10.07 -11.09 2.27
C PRO A 118 11.04 -9.98 1.84
N TYR A 119 11.98 -10.25 0.93
CA TYR A 119 13.06 -9.34 0.53
C TYR A 119 12.73 -8.46 -0.68
N LYS A 120 11.47 -8.47 -1.12
CA LYS A 120 10.98 -7.68 -2.26
C LYS A 120 11.25 -6.19 -2.03
N ARG A 121 11.93 -5.57 -3.00
CA ARG A 121 12.23 -4.13 -3.04
C ARG A 121 11.53 -3.51 -4.24
N TYR A 122 11.28 -2.22 -4.16
CA TYR A 122 10.79 -1.45 -5.29
C TYR A 122 11.85 -0.44 -5.70
N SER A 123 12.03 -0.29 -7.00
CA SER A 123 12.74 0.84 -7.60
C SER A 123 11.71 1.81 -8.16
N VAL A 124 12.00 3.11 -8.05
CA VAL A 124 11.13 4.18 -8.55
C VAL A 124 11.90 4.98 -9.59
N SER A 125 11.34 5.07 -10.80
CA SER A 125 11.77 6.00 -11.83
C SER A 125 10.74 7.12 -11.97
N VAL A 126 11.21 8.35 -12.12
CA VAL A 126 10.39 9.56 -12.29
C VAL A 126 10.59 10.03 -13.73
N ASN A 127 9.51 10.18 -14.49
CA ASN A 127 9.52 10.62 -15.88
C ASN A 127 8.73 11.93 -16.06
#